data_AF-A0A2G5TE16-F1
#
_entry.id   AF-A0A2G5TE16-F1
#
_cell.length_a   1.000
_cell.length_b   1.000
_cell.length_c   1.000
_cell.angle_alpha   90.00
_cell.angle_beta   90.00
_cell.angle_gamma   90.00
#
_symmetry.space_group_name_H-M   'P 1'
#
loop_
_entity.id
_entity.type
_entity.pdbx_description
1 polymer ?
#
loop_
_entity_poly.entity_id
_entity_poly.type
_entity_poly.pdbx_seq_one_letter_code
_entity_poly.pdbx_strand_id
1 'polypeptide(L)'
;MSENSVLLTSDPHLFDFDHFCGGFNELYWGWVRDVRVQFQKKSQQDFWYNSRQLWSGECAFNYTQINSTTIEHFPKCSTIYGILVINEKTDLSIDQMIPYFENIGEWFGGLQLENTNFTSLGFLSKPKNGYVTVYCEKFGFYIRNNPNLTDYSILRSFFMHSDGDGKECDIQITNNTQLDAESFCDFGFFHYFTDLRVRGNLKDCGCQGDEIDYSNLSTYKSCTKLYNGLELKNMSKLREKVSFNLQNNLEMRRFGIPILKAIQNSEAIDQSKEEGIALFNFENLHPDFCLTIDEIVFFLKSGVAFLNLNSKVCATKDKFKGNDICRFESMEKLAENCYMILGDVTVDSGDEQYVSKLRATHYLFGSITIRNTTLKSLEHFVRLLYIVDLGDGGPVIKINSNKKLRNVNFAGLQVIELKISEIK
;
A
#
# COMPACT_ATOMS: atom_id res chain seq x y z
N MET A 1 4.15 19.69 -11.59
CA MET A 1 3.10 18.74 -11.14
C MET A 1 2.14 18.52 -12.30
N SER A 2 2.33 17.45 -13.07
CA SER A 2 1.32 16.96 -13.99
C SER A 2 0.76 15.66 -13.41
N GLU A 3 -0.45 15.75 -12.87
CA GLU A 3 -1.24 14.62 -12.39
C GLU A 3 -1.58 13.71 -13.58
N ASN A 4 -1.14 12.45 -13.55
CA ASN A 4 -1.63 11.43 -14.45
C ASN A 4 -2.82 10.74 -13.75
N SER A 5 -4.02 11.30 -13.90
CA SER A 5 -5.27 10.66 -13.48
C SER A 5 -5.74 9.66 -14.53
N VAL A 6 -6.04 8.41 -14.13
CA VAL A 6 -6.79 7.46 -14.97
C VAL A 6 -8.28 7.65 -14.70
N LEU A 7 -9.02 8.10 -15.70
CA LEU A 7 -10.47 8.26 -15.65
C LEU A 7 -11.13 6.99 -16.19
N LEU A 8 -11.74 6.17 -15.33
CA LEU A 8 -12.56 5.03 -15.74
C LEU A 8 -14.03 5.41 -15.64
N THR A 9 -14.69 5.54 -16.80
CA THR A 9 -16.13 5.78 -16.90
C THR A 9 -16.84 4.45 -17.19
N SER A 10 -17.33 3.74 -16.17
CA SER A 10 -18.34 2.69 -16.39
C SER A 10 -19.07 2.28 -15.11
N ASP A 11 -20.33 1.89 -15.31
CA ASP A 11 -21.36 1.43 -14.37
C ASP A 11 -20.85 0.41 -13.30
N PRO A 12 -21.13 0.62 -12.00
CA PRO A 12 -20.69 -0.26 -10.91
C PRO A 12 -21.28 -1.68 -10.94
N HIS A 13 -22.31 -1.95 -11.73
CA HIS A 13 -22.86 -3.32 -11.87
C HIS A 13 -22.04 -4.24 -12.79
N LEU A 14 -20.98 -3.75 -13.43
CA LEU A 14 -20.13 -4.50 -14.35
C LEU A 14 -18.67 -4.67 -13.88
N PHE A 15 -18.34 -4.25 -12.66
CA PHE A 15 -16.97 -4.32 -12.12
C PHE A 15 -16.82 -5.48 -11.14
N ASP A 16 -16.26 -6.59 -11.64
CA ASP A 16 -15.83 -7.74 -10.83
C ASP A 16 -14.40 -7.49 -10.33
N PHE A 17 -14.28 -7.10 -9.06
CA PHE A 17 -13.01 -6.78 -8.41
C PHE A 17 -12.15 -8.03 -8.16
N ASP A 18 -12.78 -9.21 -8.01
CA ASP A 18 -12.08 -10.47 -7.70
C ASP A 18 -11.21 -10.94 -8.88
N HIS A 19 -11.58 -10.57 -10.11
CA HIS A 19 -10.78 -10.84 -11.32
C HIS A 19 -9.56 -9.92 -11.49
N PHE A 20 -9.49 -8.80 -10.77
CA PHE A 20 -8.39 -7.84 -10.87
C PHE A 20 -7.26 -8.17 -9.88
N CYS A 21 -7.59 -8.76 -8.72
CA CYS A 21 -6.65 -9.05 -7.64
C CYS A 21 -6.25 -10.53 -7.51
N GLY A 22 -6.98 -11.47 -8.13
CA GLY A 22 -6.79 -12.92 -7.95
C GLY A 22 -5.58 -13.58 -8.63
N GLY A 23 -4.49 -12.86 -8.91
CA GLY A 23 -3.43 -13.35 -9.81
C GLY A 23 -1.98 -13.05 -9.44
N PHE A 24 -1.65 -12.68 -8.20
CA PHE A 24 -0.27 -12.28 -7.86
C PHE A 24 0.28 -12.93 -6.58
N ASN A 25 1.45 -13.55 -6.71
CA ASN A 25 2.28 -14.07 -5.61
C ASN A 25 2.88 -12.92 -4.78
N GLU A 26 2.99 -13.14 -3.47
CA GLU A 26 3.15 -12.18 -2.37
C GLU A 26 4.48 -11.38 -2.25
N LEU A 27 5.32 -11.23 -3.29
CA LEU A 27 6.71 -10.74 -3.07
C LEU A 27 7.13 -9.38 -3.64
N TYR A 28 6.26 -8.60 -4.28
CA TYR A 28 6.67 -7.29 -4.83
C TYR A 28 5.57 -6.22 -4.74
N TRP A 29 5.50 -5.53 -3.59
CA TRP A 29 4.69 -4.33 -3.38
C TRP A 29 5.54 -3.04 -3.24
N GLY A 30 6.70 -2.98 -3.88
CA GLY A 30 7.36 -1.70 -4.11
C GLY A 30 6.67 -0.97 -5.27
N TRP A 31 6.31 0.30 -5.08
CA TRP A 31 5.81 1.23 -6.12
C TRP A 31 4.29 1.28 -6.39
N VAL A 32 3.50 1.64 -5.37
CA VAL A 32 2.26 2.41 -5.58
C VAL A 32 2.27 3.59 -4.61
N ARG A 33 2.60 4.79 -5.10
CA ARG A 33 2.36 6.05 -4.38
C ARG A 33 1.06 6.65 -4.93
N ASP A 34 0.07 6.79 -4.06
CA ASP A 34 -1.21 7.49 -4.26
C ASP A 34 -2.04 7.05 -5.49
N VAL A 35 -2.89 6.03 -5.30
CA VAL A 35 -4.08 5.83 -6.15
C VAL A 35 -5.27 6.50 -5.47
N ARG A 36 -5.58 7.74 -5.83
CA ARG A 36 -6.86 8.36 -5.47
C ARG A 36 -7.90 8.05 -6.55
N VAL A 37 -8.85 7.19 -6.20
CA VAL A 37 -10.06 6.97 -7.01
C VAL A 37 -11.00 8.14 -6.73
N GLN A 38 -11.09 9.10 -7.65
CA GLN A 38 -12.10 10.17 -7.57
C GLN A 38 -13.33 9.80 -8.37
N PHE A 39 -14.46 9.60 -7.68
CA PHE A 39 -15.79 9.56 -8.29
C PHE A 39 -16.28 11.00 -8.51
N GLN A 40 -16.72 11.34 -9.73
CA GLN A 40 -17.30 12.65 -9.98
C GLN A 40 -18.65 12.81 -9.27
N LYS A 41 -18.71 13.87 -8.45
CA LYS A 41 -19.87 14.39 -7.70
C LYS A 41 -21.17 14.44 -8.52
N LYS A 42 -22.23 13.79 -8.01
CA LYS A 42 -23.49 14.52 -7.80
C LYS A 42 -23.30 15.42 -6.58
N SER A 43 -23.79 16.64 -6.63
CA SER A 43 -23.56 17.71 -5.64
C SER A 43 -23.75 17.25 -4.19
N GLN A 44 -22.63 17.07 -3.50
CA GLN A 44 -22.50 16.93 -2.04
C GLN A 44 -23.20 18.10 -1.29
N GLN A 45 -23.48 19.22 -1.96
CA GLN A 45 -24.21 20.35 -1.38
C GLN A 45 -25.66 20.02 -0.98
N ASP A 46 -26.33 19.07 -1.66
CA ASP A 46 -27.73 18.70 -1.34
C ASP A 46 -27.84 17.77 -0.11
N PHE A 47 -26.78 17.02 0.21
CA PHE A 47 -26.75 16.14 1.39
C PHE A 47 -26.36 16.93 2.66
N TRP A 48 -25.41 17.86 2.54
CA TRP A 48 -24.88 18.60 3.68
C TRP A 48 -25.80 19.72 4.17
N TYR A 49 -26.59 20.35 3.28
CA TYR A 49 -27.59 21.34 3.69
C TYR A 49 -28.69 20.74 4.59
N ASN A 50 -28.94 19.43 4.48
CA ASN A 50 -29.89 18.69 5.32
C ASN A 50 -29.29 18.20 6.65
N SER A 51 -27.97 17.99 6.75
CA SER A 51 -27.34 17.41 7.96
C SER A 51 -27.41 18.27 9.23
N ARG A 52 -27.60 19.59 9.09
CA ARG A 52 -27.87 20.48 10.24
C ARG A 52 -29.37 20.61 10.59
N GLN A 53 -30.26 20.20 9.69
CA GLN A 53 -31.70 20.08 9.93
C GLN A 53 -32.14 18.66 10.34
N LEU A 54 -31.27 17.64 10.22
CA LEU A 54 -31.58 16.24 10.51
C LEU A 54 -31.51 15.84 12.00
N TRP A 55 -30.94 16.67 12.87
CA TRP A 55 -30.95 16.46 14.34
C TRP A 55 -32.20 17.06 15.01
N SER A 56 -33.26 17.35 14.24
CA SER A 56 -34.50 17.93 14.75
C SER A 56 -35.72 17.24 14.14
N GLY A 57 -35.86 15.93 14.41
CA GLY A 57 -37.01 15.12 14.01
C GLY A 57 -37.35 14.05 15.05
N GLU A 58 -38.50 13.39 14.91
CA GLU A 58 -39.01 12.40 15.87
C GLU A 58 -38.09 11.17 16.06
N CYS A 59 -37.16 10.94 15.13
CA CYS A 59 -36.20 9.85 15.18
C CYS A 59 -34.80 10.24 15.72
N ALA A 60 -34.65 11.47 16.21
CA ALA A 60 -33.43 11.92 16.85
C ALA A 60 -33.46 11.62 18.36
N PHE A 61 -32.47 10.89 18.83
CA PHE A 61 -32.22 10.73 20.25
C PHE A 61 -31.39 11.93 20.74
N ASN A 62 -32.09 12.91 21.32
CA ASN A 62 -31.48 14.17 21.78
C ASN A 62 -30.72 14.04 23.12
N TYR A 63 -30.68 12.82 23.67
CA TYR A 63 -29.89 12.48 24.84
C TYR A 63 -28.69 11.65 24.37
N THR A 64 -27.54 11.77 25.03
CA THR A 64 -26.36 10.97 24.69
C THR A 64 -26.17 9.81 25.64
N GLN A 65 -26.31 10.08 26.95
CA GLN A 65 -26.22 9.06 27.99
C GLN A 65 -27.46 8.19 28.02
N ILE A 66 -27.29 6.86 28.05
CA ILE A 66 -28.36 5.88 28.30
C ILE A 66 -28.45 5.59 29.80
N ASN A 67 -29.64 5.80 30.37
CA ASN A 67 -30.06 5.40 31.71
C ASN A 67 -31.59 5.30 31.76
N SER A 68 -32.15 4.91 32.89
CA SER A 68 -33.59 4.72 33.11
C SER A 68 -34.45 5.93 32.75
N THR A 69 -33.91 7.14 32.86
CA THR A 69 -34.66 8.39 32.55
C THR A 69 -34.56 8.75 31.07
N THR A 70 -33.38 8.61 30.46
CA THR A 70 -33.17 9.01 29.07
C THR A 70 -33.67 7.98 28.07
N ILE A 71 -33.60 6.68 28.39
CA ILE A 71 -34.00 5.60 27.47
C ILE A 71 -35.48 5.66 27.12
N GLU A 72 -36.33 6.17 28.02
CA GLU A 72 -37.77 6.35 27.75
C GLU A 72 -38.05 7.30 26.58
N HIS A 73 -37.08 8.17 26.25
CA HIS A 73 -37.13 9.10 25.13
C HIS A 73 -36.48 8.53 23.86
N PHE A 74 -36.08 7.26 23.87
CA PHE A 74 -35.44 6.65 22.70
C PHE A 74 -36.46 6.49 21.56
N PRO A 75 -36.11 6.90 20.32
CA PRO A 75 -37.04 6.91 19.21
C PRO A 75 -37.40 5.48 18.75
N LYS A 76 -38.68 5.25 18.47
CA LYS A 76 -39.18 3.98 17.91
C LYS A 76 -39.10 3.97 16.38
N CYS A 77 -37.93 4.28 15.84
CA CYS A 77 -37.69 4.38 14.41
C CYS A 77 -36.72 3.31 13.91
N SER A 78 -36.82 2.96 12.62
CA SER A 78 -35.83 2.09 11.98
C SER A 78 -34.54 2.83 11.64
N THR A 79 -34.63 4.12 11.33
CA THR A 79 -33.47 5.00 11.12
C THR A 79 -33.38 5.93 12.32
N ILE A 80 -32.26 5.90 13.05
CA ILE A 80 -32.05 6.71 14.24
C ILE A 80 -30.87 7.67 14.08
N TYR A 81 -30.96 8.82 14.74
CA TYR A 81 -29.90 9.82 14.80
C TYR A 81 -29.52 10.05 16.26
N GLY A 82 -28.27 9.79 16.65
CA GLY A 82 -27.87 9.94 18.04
C GLY A 82 -26.59 9.21 18.40
N ILE A 83 -25.89 9.72 19.40
CA ILE A 83 -24.70 9.08 19.97
C ILE A 83 -25.13 8.36 21.23
N LEU A 84 -24.76 7.09 21.36
CA LEU A 84 -25.13 6.28 22.53
C LEU A 84 -23.92 6.14 23.44
N VAL A 85 -24.03 6.71 24.64
CA VAL A 85 -23.04 6.59 25.70
C VAL A 85 -23.60 5.68 26.78
N ILE A 86 -22.97 4.53 26.96
CA ILE A 86 -23.30 3.51 27.95
C ILE A 86 -22.06 3.31 28.81
N ASN A 87 -22.18 3.58 30.11
CA ASN A 87 -21.04 3.52 31.02
C ASN A 87 -21.48 3.21 32.46
N GLU A 88 -20.63 3.48 33.44
CA GLU A 88 -20.93 3.27 34.87
C GLU A 88 -22.16 4.03 35.38
N LYS A 89 -22.66 5.03 34.63
CA LYS A 89 -23.88 5.80 34.94
C LYS A 89 -25.15 5.17 34.36
N THR A 90 -25.02 4.11 33.57
CA THR A 90 -26.16 3.36 33.06
C THR A 90 -26.67 2.41 34.15
N ASP A 91 -27.85 2.71 34.68
CA ASP A 91 -28.55 1.98 35.73
C ASP A 91 -29.51 0.89 35.19
N LEU A 92 -29.33 0.52 33.91
CA LEU A 92 -30.16 -0.44 33.19
C LEU A 92 -29.40 -1.76 32.98
N SER A 93 -30.13 -2.87 33.07
CA SER A 93 -29.66 -4.18 32.60
C SER A 93 -29.79 -4.31 31.08
N ILE A 94 -29.05 -5.27 30.51
CA ILE A 94 -29.14 -5.62 29.08
C ILE A 94 -30.60 -5.91 28.67
N ASP A 95 -31.33 -6.70 29.47
CA ASP A 95 -32.73 -7.08 29.17
C ASP A 95 -33.68 -5.88 29.15
N GLN A 96 -33.47 -4.89 30.04
CA GLN A 96 -34.27 -3.67 30.06
C GLN A 96 -34.04 -2.80 28.82
N MET A 97 -32.88 -2.94 28.17
CA MET A 97 -32.53 -2.17 26.99
C MET A 97 -33.06 -2.79 25.69
N ILE A 98 -33.18 -4.12 25.60
CA ILE A 98 -33.59 -4.85 24.38
C ILE A 98 -34.77 -4.18 23.65
N PRO A 99 -35.92 -3.88 24.29
CA PRO A 99 -37.12 -3.39 23.58
C PRO A 99 -36.92 -2.07 22.83
N TYR A 100 -35.90 -1.29 23.21
CA TYR A 100 -35.62 0.03 22.62
C TYR A 100 -34.78 -0.07 21.35
N PHE A 101 -33.93 -1.09 21.23
CA PHE A 101 -32.99 -1.25 20.10
C PHE A 101 -33.46 -2.26 19.04
N GLU A 102 -34.59 -2.95 19.26
CA GLU A 102 -35.09 -4.05 18.41
C GLU A 102 -35.23 -3.74 16.91
N ASN A 103 -35.53 -2.49 16.55
CA ASN A 103 -35.93 -2.11 15.19
C ASN A 103 -34.87 -1.34 14.40
N ILE A 104 -33.65 -1.20 14.91
CA ILE A 104 -32.63 -0.38 14.24
C ILE A 104 -32.16 -1.06 12.96
N GLY A 105 -32.29 -0.33 11.85
CA GLY A 105 -31.76 -0.69 10.53
C GLY A 105 -30.65 0.25 10.08
N GLU A 106 -30.82 1.56 10.32
CA GLU A 106 -29.83 2.59 10.02
C GLU A 106 -29.56 3.45 11.26
N TRP A 107 -28.29 3.74 11.51
CA TRP A 107 -27.87 4.52 12.66
C TRP A 107 -26.86 5.58 12.26
N PHE A 108 -27.27 6.85 12.33
CA PHE A 108 -26.40 8.01 12.13
C PHE A 108 -25.90 8.51 13.48
N GLY A 109 -24.65 8.22 13.83
CA GLY A 109 -24.17 8.48 15.18
C GLY A 109 -22.92 7.67 15.56
N GLY A 110 -22.84 7.22 16.81
CA GLY A 110 -21.70 6.44 17.28
C GLY A 110 -21.95 5.81 18.65
N LEU A 111 -21.17 4.79 18.99
CA LEU A 111 -21.25 4.08 20.26
C LEU A 111 -20.07 4.43 21.15
N GLN A 112 -20.33 4.70 22.43
CA GLN A 112 -19.35 4.74 23.51
C GLN A 112 -19.82 3.79 24.61
N LEU A 113 -19.39 2.54 24.56
CA LEU A 113 -19.68 1.53 25.58
C LEU A 113 -18.43 1.28 26.42
N GLU A 114 -18.40 1.87 27.62
CA GLU A 114 -17.16 2.00 28.40
C GLU A 114 -17.34 1.75 29.88
N ASN A 115 -16.38 1.09 30.52
CA ASN A 115 -16.38 0.90 31.99
C ASN A 115 -17.66 0.23 32.52
N THR A 116 -18.30 -0.65 31.74
CA THR A 116 -19.51 -1.35 32.14
C THR A 116 -19.21 -2.73 32.73
N ASN A 117 -20.17 -3.26 33.47
CA ASN A 117 -20.17 -4.66 33.93
C ASN A 117 -20.90 -5.60 32.96
N PHE A 118 -21.19 -5.17 31.73
CA PHE A 118 -21.93 -5.96 30.76
C PHE A 118 -21.10 -7.16 30.27
N THR A 119 -21.77 -8.29 30.09
CA THR A 119 -21.17 -9.53 29.59
C THR A 119 -21.33 -9.70 28.09
N SER A 120 -22.29 -9.00 27.48
CA SER A 120 -22.54 -9.05 26.04
C SER A 120 -23.08 -7.72 25.51
N LEU A 121 -23.10 -7.60 24.18
CA LEU A 121 -23.81 -6.55 23.45
C LEU A 121 -25.24 -6.96 23.07
N GLY A 122 -25.82 -7.93 23.78
CA GLY A 122 -27.11 -8.56 23.43
C GLY A 122 -28.33 -7.64 23.48
N PHE A 123 -28.17 -6.40 23.94
CA PHE A 123 -29.21 -5.37 23.84
C PHE A 123 -29.36 -4.84 22.41
N LEU A 124 -28.32 -4.96 21.57
CA LEU A 124 -28.40 -4.63 20.14
C LEU A 124 -29.11 -5.74 19.39
N SER A 125 -29.85 -5.36 18.35
CA SER A 125 -30.51 -6.29 17.45
C SER A 125 -30.09 -6.02 16.00
N LYS A 126 -30.63 -6.85 15.10
CA LYS A 126 -30.51 -6.67 13.65
C LYS A 126 -31.85 -6.99 12.97
N PRO A 127 -32.10 -6.47 11.76
CA PRO A 127 -33.22 -6.92 10.95
C PRO A 127 -33.17 -8.43 10.64
N LYS A 128 -34.35 -9.06 10.46
CA LYS A 128 -34.45 -10.51 10.13
C LYS A 128 -33.60 -10.90 8.93
N ASN A 129 -33.66 -10.09 7.87
CA ASN A 129 -32.96 -10.32 6.60
C ASN A 129 -32.05 -9.13 6.26
N GLY A 130 -31.03 -8.87 7.07
CA GLY A 130 -30.09 -7.79 6.80
C GLY A 130 -29.07 -7.56 7.91
N TYR A 131 -28.41 -6.43 7.79
CA TYR A 131 -27.44 -5.87 8.71
C TYR A 131 -27.91 -4.47 9.15
N VAL A 132 -27.30 -3.96 10.21
CA VAL A 132 -27.45 -2.58 10.65
C VAL A 132 -26.39 -1.73 9.95
N THR A 133 -26.78 -0.66 9.27
CA THR A 133 -25.83 0.31 8.70
C THR A 133 -25.55 1.42 9.70
N VAL A 134 -24.29 1.63 10.06
CA VAL A 134 -23.89 2.68 11.01
C VAL A 134 -23.01 3.71 10.32
N TYR A 135 -23.40 4.98 10.40
CA TYR A 135 -22.65 6.12 9.89
C TYR A 135 -21.94 6.82 11.05
N CYS A 136 -20.69 6.42 11.31
CA CYS A 136 -19.93 6.76 12.51
C CYS A 136 -18.64 7.57 12.32
N GLU A 137 -18.35 8.03 11.10
CA GLU A 137 -17.13 8.78 10.73
C GLU A 137 -16.72 9.90 11.71
N LYS A 138 -17.69 10.61 12.29
CA LYS A 138 -17.43 11.72 13.23
C LYS A 138 -17.34 11.33 14.69
N PHE A 139 -18.00 10.24 15.08
CA PHE A 139 -18.27 9.93 16.48
C PHE A 139 -17.59 8.66 16.95
N GLY A 140 -17.18 7.80 16.01
CA GLY A 140 -16.53 6.52 16.25
C GLY A 140 -17.45 5.47 16.86
N PHE A 141 -16.88 4.29 17.04
CA PHE A 141 -17.55 3.14 17.63
C PHE A 141 -16.60 2.48 18.63
N TYR A 142 -16.84 2.73 19.91
CA TYR A 142 -15.91 2.41 20.98
C TYR A 142 -16.52 1.42 21.98
N ILE A 143 -15.80 0.32 22.21
CA ILE A 143 -16.08 -0.68 23.24
C ILE A 143 -14.80 -0.83 24.06
N ARG A 144 -14.74 -0.12 25.20
CA ARG A 144 -13.48 0.08 25.93
C ARG A 144 -13.61 -0.22 27.42
N ASN A 145 -12.62 -0.90 27.99
CA ASN A 145 -12.52 -1.12 29.44
C ASN A 145 -13.75 -1.83 30.06
N ASN A 146 -14.34 -2.82 29.38
CA ASN A 146 -15.45 -3.61 29.91
C ASN A 146 -14.91 -4.99 30.36
N PRO A 147 -14.53 -5.16 31.64
CA PRO A 147 -13.74 -6.32 32.07
C PRO A 147 -14.50 -7.65 31.99
N ASN A 148 -15.83 -7.61 31.99
CA ASN A 148 -16.71 -8.80 31.96
C ASN A 148 -17.26 -9.13 30.58
N LEU A 149 -16.97 -8.30 29.56
CA LEU A 149 -17.51 -8.48 28.22
C LEU A 149 -16.86 -9.69 27.56
N THR A 150 -17.68 -10.65 27.12
CA THR A 150 -17.23 -11.88 26.45
C THR A 150 -17.87 -12.07 25.07
N ASP A 151 -19.02 -11.46 24.82
CA ASP A 151 -19.79 -11.67 23.59
C ASP A 151 -20.05 -10.37 22.82
N TYR A 152 -19.49 -10.29 21.62
CA TYR A 152 -19.66 -9.22 20.64
C TYR A 152 -20.31 -9.70 19.34
N SER A 153 -20.80 -10.94 19.30
CA SER A 153 -21.18 -11.65 18.07
C SER A 153 -22.18 -10.89 17.19
N ILE A 154 -23.08 -10.10 17.81
CA ILE A 154 -24.05 -9.24 17.12
C ILE A 154 -23.40 -8.25 16.16
N LEU A 155 -22.18 -7.77 16.45
CA LEU A 155 -21.47 -6.81 15.60
C LEU A 155 -21.14 -7.36 14.22
N ARG A 156 -21.07 -8.69 14.04
CA ARG A 156 -20.90 -9.30 12.71
C ARG A 156 -22.01 -8.91 11.72
N SER A 157 -23.13 -8.43 12.24
CA SER A 157 -24.27 -7.94 11.46
C SER A 157 -24.34 -6.41 11.41
N PHE A 158 -23.26 -5.71 11.73
CA PHE A 158 -23.16 -4.26 11.67
C PHE A 158 -22.18 -3.89 10.56
N PHE A 159 -22.65 -3.07 9.62
CA PHE A 159 -21.86 -2.52 8.53
C PHE A 159 -21.56 -1.05 8.84
N MET A 160 -20.29 -0.74 9.07
CA MET A 160 -19.84 0.64 9.31
C MET A 160 -19.63 1.32 7.96
N HIS A 161 -20.39 2.38 7.69
CA HIS A 161 -20.36 3.07 6.40
C HIS A 161 -19.29 4.16 6.38
N SER A 162 -18.37 4.09 5.42
CA SER A 162 -17.39 5.14 5.14
C SER A 162 -18.06 6.37 4.51
N ASP A 163 -17.51 7.56 4.70
CA ASP A 163 -18.06 8.76 4.07
C ASP A 163 -17.78 8.80 2.55
N GLY A 164 -18.34 9.81 1.87
CA GLY A 164 -18.17 10.00 0.43
C GLY A 164 -16.74 10.36 0.00
N ASP A 165 -15.84 10.67 0.94
CA ASP A 165 -14.43 10.96 0.71
C ASP A 165 -13.54 9.75 1.04
N GLY A 166 -14.14 8.61 1.42
CA GLY A 166 -13.46 7.36 1.74
C GLY A 166 -12.94 7.27 3.17
N LYS A 167 -13.34 8.19 4.06
CA LYS A 167 -12.95 8.15 5.48
C LYS A 167 -13.79 7.13 6.23
N GLU A 168 -13.13 6.22 6.92
CA GLU A 168 -13.75 5.14 7.67
C GLU A 168 -14.17 5.59 9.09
N CYS A 169 -14.94 4.76 9.78
CA CYS A 169 -15.22 4.98 11.20
C CYS A 169 -14.01 4.61 12.06
N ASP A 170 -13.69 5.44 13.06
CA ASP A 170 -12.76 5.06 14.12
C ASP A 170 -13.41 4.00 15.02
N ILE A 171 -12.95 2.75 14.93
CA ILE A 171 -13.51 1.61 15.66
C ILE A 171 -12.46 1.09 16.64
N GLN A 172 -12.80 1.08 17.94
CA GLN A 172 -11.88 0.64 18.99
C GLN A 172 -12.53 -0.40 19.90
N ILE A 173 -11.92 -1.58 19.96
CA ILE A 173 -12.25 -2.66 20.89
C ILE A 173 -11.03 -2.89 21.77
N THR A 174 -10.97 -2.20 22.90
CA THR A 174 -9.75 -2.15 23.71
C THR A 174 -9.97 -2.41 25.18
N ASN A 175 -9.02 -3.09 25.81
CA ASN A 175 -9.01 -3.35 27.26
C ASN A 175 -10.26 -4.09 27.79
N ASN A 176 -10.88 -4.96 27.00
CA ASN A 176 -11.97 -5.83 27.47
C ASN A 176 -11.37 -7.18 27.86
N THR A 177 -10.91 -7.30 29.10
CA THR A 177 -9.96 -8.34 29.55
C THR A 177 -10.46 -9.79 29.45
N GLN A 178 -11.76 -10.02 29.29
CA GLN A 178 -12.35 -11.35 29.10
C GLN A 178 -12.84 -11.60 27.66
N LEU A 179 -12.66 -10.63 26.75
CA LEU A 179 -13.14 -10.71 25.38
C LEU A 179 -12.12 -11.42 24.49
N ASP A 180 -12.48 -12.57 23.91
CA ASP A 180 -11.69 -13.19 22.84
C ASP A 180 -12.04 -12.53 21.51
N ALA A 181 -11.27 -11.52 21.10
CA ALA A 181 -11.46 -10.77 19.86
C ALA A 181 -10.59 -11.29 18.70
N GLU A 182 -9.99 -12.48 18.81
CA GLU A 182 -9.10 -13.06 17.79
C GLU A 182 -9.74 -13.09 16.40
N SER A 183 -11.02 -13.47 16.35
CA SER A 183 -11.78 -13.58 15.09
C SER A 183 -12.55 -12.30 14.73
N PHE A 184 -12.36 -11.18 15.43
CA PHE A 184 -13.15 -9.98 15.17
C PHE A 184 -12.85 -9.40 13.79
N CYS A 185 -11.57 -9.32 13.44
CA CYS A 185 -11.11 -8.72 12.19
C CYS A 185 -11.25 -9.63 10.95
N ASP A 186 -11.71 -10.87 11.12
CA ASP A 186 -11.74 -11.90 10.07
C ASP A 186 -13.14 -12.24 9.55
N PHE A 187 -14.17 -11.75 10.22
CA PHE A 187 -15.55 -12.17 9.97
C PHE A 187 -16.49 -10.97 9.83
N GLY A 188 -17.57 -11.18 9.08
CA GLY A 188 -18.58 -10.15 8.85
C GLY A 188 -18.07 -9.10 7.86
N PHE A 189 -18.19 -7.82 8.23
CA PHE A 189 -17.71 -6.70 7.42
C PHE A 189 -16.39 -6.11 7.92
N PHE A 190 -15.87 -6.57 9.07
CA PHE A 190 -14.73 -5.90 9.70
C PHE A 190 -13.40 -6.13 8.98
N HIS A 191 -13.27 -7.19 8.17
CA HIS A 191 -12.06 -7.42 7.37
C HIS A 191 -11.88 -6.39 6.25
N TYR A 192 -12.89 -5.57 5.95
CA TYR A 192 -12.79 -4.50 4.95
C TYR A 192 -12.18 -3.21 5.51
N PHE A 193 -12.13 -3.01 6.84
CA PHE A 193 -11.71 -1.74 7.43
C PHE A 193 -10.21 -1.70 7.75
N THR A 194 -9.65 -0.50 7.61
CA THR A 194 -8.25 -0.12 7.79
C THR A 194 -8.04 0.92 8.90
N ASP A 195 -9.11 1.34 9.59
CA ASP A 195 -9.08 2.18 10.81
C ASP A 195 -9.62 1.45 12.08
N LEU A 196 -9.17 0.21 12.30
CA LEU A 196 -9.50 -0.63 13.46
C LEU A 196 -8.41 -0.63 14.53
N ARG A 197 -8.80 -0.60 15.81
CA ARG A 197 -7.90 -0.79 16.95
C ARG A 197 -8.42 -1.87 17.90
N VAL A 198 -7.75 -3.02 17.93
CA VAL A 198 -8.09 -4.17 18.77
C VAL A 198 -6.88 -4.56 19.60
N ARG A 199 -6.87 -4.13 20.88
CA ARG A 199 -5.73 -4.39 21.78
C ARG A 199 -6.12 -4.51 23.24
N GLY A 200 -5.39 -5.34 23.99
CA GLY A 200 -5.56 -5.47 25.44
C GLY A 200 -6.81 -6.27 25.82
N ASN A 201 -7.36 -7.06 24.91
CA ASN A 201 -8.44 -8.00 25.20
C ASN A 201 -7.85 -9.37 25.64
N LEU A 202 -8.70 -10.37 25.92
CA LEU A 202 -8.22 -11.73 26.27
C LEU A 202 -7.39 -12.32 25.12
N LYS A 203 -7.84 -12.10 23.89
CA LYS A 203 -7.06 -12.24 22.67
C LYS A 203 -7.43 -11.13 21.70
N ASP A 204 -6.46 -10.69 20.93
CA ASP A 204 -6.62 -9.66 19.90
C ASP A 204 -6.50 -10.27 18.49
N CYS A 205 -6.89 -9.52 17.46
CA CYS A 205 -6.86 -9.98 16.06
C CYS A 205 -5.47 -10.38 15.53
N GLY A 206 -4.42 -9.88 16.18
CA GLY A 206 -3.04 -9.92 15.72
C GLY A 206 -2.34 -8.64 16.15
N CYS A 207 -1.35 -8.22 15.37
CA CYS A 207 -0.62 -6.98 15.63
C CYS A 207 -1.04 -5.87 14.65
N GLN A 208 -1.04 -4.64 15.14
CA GLN A 208 -1.45 -3.44 14.39
C GLN A 208 -0.43 -3.11 13.30
N GLY A 209 -0.79 -3.24 12.02
CA GLY A 209 0.19 -3.10 10.94
C GLY A 209 0.55 -1.66 10.57
N ASP A 210 -0.29 -0.67 10.90
CA ASP A 210 -0.07 0.75 10.64
C ASP A 210 0.72 1.49 11.74
N GLU A 211 0.98 0.83 12.87
CA GLU A 211 1.75 1.39 13.98
C GLU A 211 3.21 0.90 13.98
N ILE A 212 3.68 0.25 12.91
CA ILE A 212 5.04 -0.30 12.84
C ILE A 212 6.06 0.81 12.58
N ASP A 213 7.04 0.90 13.49
CA ASP A 213 8.24 1.71 13.30
C ASP A 213 9.50 0.98 13.77
N TYR A 214 10.67 1.57 13.51
CA TYR A 214 11.95 0.99 13.93
C TYR A 214 12.05 0.78 15.46
N SER A 215 11.43 1.64 16.26
CA SER A 215 11.52 1.59 17.73
C SER A 215 10.73 0.42 18.33
N ASN A 216 9.62 0.04 17.70
CA ASN A 216 8.75 -1.02 18.18
C ASN A 216 8.83 -2.33 17.38
N LEU A 217 9.53 -2.38 16.24
CA LEU A 217 9.67 -3.57 15.39
C LEU A 217 10.05 -4.85 16.17
N SER A 218 10.86 -4.72 17.23
CA SER A 218 11.25 -5.86 18.06
C SER A 218 10.08 -6.55 18.77
N THR A 219 8.99 -5.84 19.09
CA THR A 219 7.78 -6.40 19.70
C THR A 219 6.96 -7.21 18.70
N TYR A 220 7.18 -7.02 17.39
CA TYR A 220 6.45 -7.72 16.34
C TYR A 220 6.98 -9.12 16.04
N LYS A 221 8.11 -9.53 16.63
CA LYS A 221 8.72 -10.87 16.41
C LYS A 221 7.82 -12.04 16.81
N SER A 222 6.91 -11.82 17.75
CA SER A 222 5.93 -12.83 18.20
C SER A 222 4.59 -12.74 17.46
N CYS A 223 4.43 -11.80 16.52
CA CYS A 223 3.20 -11.64 15.76
C CYS A 223 3.09 -12.72 14.68
N THR A 224 1.99 -13.47 14.71
CA THR A 224 1.66 -14.45 13.66
C THR A 224 0.85 -13.85 12.52
N LYS A 225 0.26 -12.68 12.74
CA LYS A 225 -0.65 -12.00 11.83
C LYS A 225 -0.64 -10.49 12.08
N LEU A 226 -0.77 -9.72 11.00
CA LEU A 226 -1.06 -8.30 11.03
C LEU A 226 -2.52 -8.04 10.67
N TYR A 227 -3.11 -7.01 11.25
CA TYR A 227 -4.40 -6.46 10.83
C TYR A 227 -4.25 -4.95 10.65
N ASN A 228 -5.27 -4.29 10.09
CA ASN A 228 -5.27 -2.85 9.85
C ASN A 228 -4.26 -2.36 8.79
N GLY A 229 -4.04 -3.18 7.75
CA GLY A 229 -3.09 -2.87 6.69
C GLY A 229 -1.62 -3.01 7.13
N LEU A 230 -0.71 -2.38 6.40
CA LEU A 230 0.72 -2.31 6.72
C LEU A 230 1.23 -0.91 6.41
N GLU A 231 1.69 -0.18 7.43
CA GLU A 231 2.36 1.10 7.26
C GLU A 231 3.77 1.02 7.86
N LEU A 232 4.76 1.28 7.01
CA LEU A 232 6.17 1.21 7.38
C LEU A 232 6.74 2.62 7.43
N LYS A 233 6.73 3.21 8.63
CA LYS A 233 7.26 4.56 8.85
C LYS A 233 8.67 4.50 9.42
N ASN A 234 9.60 5.25 8.83
CA ASN A 234 10.95 5.43 9.36
C ASN A 234 11.64 4.09 9.71
N MET A 235 11.46 3.06 8.87
CA MET A 235 12.02 1.72 9.10
C MET A 235 13.55 1.68 9.06
N SER A 236 14.18 2.77 8.65
CA SER A 236 15.62 2.98 8.70
C SER A 236 16.02 3.88 9.87
N LYS A 237 16.82 3.32 10.79
CA LYS A 237 17.77 4.13 11.58
C LYS A 237 18.97 4.59 10.75
N LEU A 238 19.04 4.16 9.49
CA LEU A 238 20.03 4.60 8.53
C LEU A 238 19.79 6.09 8.29
N ARG A 239 20.54 6.94 8.99
CA ARG A 239 21.21 8.01 8.26
C ARG A 239 21.84 7.30 7.08
N GLU A 240 21.40 7.57 5.85
CA GLU A 240 21.96 7.01 4.63
C GLU A 240 23.49 7.14 4.71
N LYS A 241 24.15 6.10 5.21
CA LYS A 241 25.58 6.17 5.47
C LYS A 241 26.21 5.81 4.15
N VAL A 242 26.42 6.83 3.35
CA VAL A 242 27.09 6.72 2.07
C VAL A 242 28.45 6.06 2.32
N SER A 243 28.57 4.81 1.89
CA SER A 243 29.78 3.99 2.02
C SER A 243 30.92 4.55 1.20
N PHE A 244 30.60 5.20 0.07
CA PHE A 244 31.57 5.88 -0.78
C PHE A 244 30.96 7.13 -1.41
N ASN A 245 31.44 8.30 -0.98
CA ASN A 245 30.87 9.59 -1.37
C ASN A 245 31.87 10.37 -2.25
N LEU A 246 31.57 10.42 -3.55
CA LEU A 246 32.32 11.14 -4.56
C LEU A 246 31.49 12.33 -5.05
N GLN A 247 31.75 13.51 -4.49
CA GLN A 247 30.97 14.70 -4.79
C GLN A 247 31.83 15.95 -5.03
N ASN A 248 31.29 16.91 -5.79
CA ASN A 248 31.85 18.24 -6.00
C ASN A 248 33.26 18.24 -6.61
N ASN A 249 33.56 17.29 -7.49
CA ASN A 249 34.83 17.20 -8.20
C ASN A 249 34.63 17.47 -9.70
N LEU A 250 34.62 18.76 -10.05
CA LEU A 250 34.36 19.23 -11.41
C LEU A 250 35.48 18.88 -12.40
N GLU A 251 36.66 18.43 -11.97
CA GLU A 251 37.74 17.99 -12.87
C GLU A 251 37.68 16.49 -13.18
N MET A 252 36.92 15.72 -12.39
CA MET A 252 36.87 14.27 -12.52
C MET A 252 36.03 13.84 -13.72
N ARG A 253 36.70 13.38 -14.77
CA ARG A 253 36.08 12.90 -16.03
C ARG A 253 35.92 11.39 -16.12
N ARG A 254 36.61 10.62 -15.27
CA ARG A 254 36.59 9.14 -15.27
C ARG A 254 36.75 8.60 -13.87
N PHE A 255 36.10 7.47 -13.59
CA PHE A 255 36.33 6.70 -12.38
C PHE A 255 37.65 5.94 -12.46
N GLY A 256 37.87 5.19 -13.55
CA GLY A 256 39.18 4.70 -13.95
C GLY A 256 39.70 3.54 -13.09
N ILE A 257 38.82 2.66 -12.62
CA ILE A 257 39.21 1.50 -11.79
C ILE A 257 38.88 0.17 -12.51
N PRO A 258 39.68 -0.23 -13.51
CA PRO A 258 39.40 -1.42 -14.31
C PRO A 258 39.61 -2.76 -13.57
N ILE A 259 40.23 -2.76 -12.37
CA ILE A 259 40.56 -3.96 -11.60
C ILE A 259 40.11 -3.79 -10.13
N LEU A 260 38.89 -3.34 -9.89
CA LEU A 260 38.33 -3.41 -8.54
C LEU A 260 38.08 -4.89 -8.19
N LYS A 261 38.67 -5.37 -7.09
CA LYS A 261 38.64 -6.81 -6.75
C LYS A 261 37.42 -7.20 -5.92
N ALA A 262 36.97 -6.34 -5.02
CA ALA A 262 35.81 -6.54 -4.16
C ALA A 262 35.36 -5.21 -3.56
N ILE A 263 34.07 -5.10 -3.23
CA ILE A 263 33.53 -4.08 -2.32
C ILE A 263 33.11 -4.84 -1.07
N GLN A 264 33.80 -4.61 0.05
CA GLN A 264 33.44 -5.19 1.34
C GLN A 264 32.82 -4.08 2.17
N ASN A 265 31.57 -4.25 2.58
CA ASN A 265 30.95 -3.34 3.53
C ASN A 265 31.53 -3.64 4.92
N SER A 266 32.27 -2.71 5.52
CA SER A 266 32.95 -2.94 6.80
C SER A 266 32.06 -2.73 8.02
N GLU A 267 30.77 -2.51 7.84
CA GLU A 267 29.85 -2.19 8.93
C GLU A 267 29.10 -3.42 9.41
N ALA A 268 29.71 -4.13 10.36
CA ALA A 268 28.99 -5.01 11.27
C ALA A 268 28.14 -4.12 12.20
N ILE A 269 26.85 -3.97 11.90
CA ILE A 269 25.90 -3.39 12.83
C ILE A 269 25.48 -4.54 13.76
N ASP A 270 26.02 -4.56 14.98
CA ASP A 270 25.59 -5.42 16.10
C ASP A 270 25.51 -6.93 15.85
N GLN A 271 26.63 -7.65 15.86
CA GLN A 271 26.72 -9.14 15.96
C GLN A 271 25.89 -9.98 14.95
N SER A 272 25.04 -9.37 14.12
CA SER A 272 24.43 -9.96 12.95
C SER A 272 25.42 -9.81 11.81
N LYS A 273 25.77 -10.95 11.21
CA LYS A 273 26.55 -11.04 9.98
C LYS A 273 25.69 -10.60 8.78
N GLU A 274 24.96 -9.50 8.87
CA GLU A 274 24.22 -8.96 7.75
C GLU A 274 25.08 -7.89 7.10
N GLU A 275 25.58 -8.21 5.90
CA GLU A 275 26.29 -7.25 5.05
C GLU A 275 25.29 -6.14 4.67
N GLY A 276 25.48 -4.93 5.19
CA GLY A 276 24.64 -3.79 4.83
C GLY A 276 24.73 -3.44 3.34
N ILE A 277 23.80 -2.63 2.84
CA ILE A 277 23.82 -2.11 1.47
C ILE A 277 25.05 -1.21 1.27
N ALA A 278 25.83 -1.44 0.21
CA ALA A 278 26.90 -0.53 -0.19
C ALA A 278 26.29 0.67 -0.94
N LEU A 279 26.01 1.76 -0.23
CA LEU A 279 25.37 2.96 -0.79
C LEU A 279 26.43 3.96 -1.25
N PHE A 280 26.50 4.24 -2.55
CA PHE A 280 27.48 5.17 -3.15
C PHE A 280 26.80 6.48 -3.54
N ASN A 281 27.53 7.60 -3.54
CA ASN A 281 27.02 8.89 -3.99
C ASN A 281 27.98 9.52 -5.00
N PHE A 282 27.56 9.63 -6.27
CA PHE A 282 28.29 10.31 -7.34
C PHE A 282 27.54 11.58 -7.75
N GLU A 283 28.00 12.72 -7.25
CA GLU A 283 27.25 13.98 -7.34
C GLU A 283 28.14 15.15 -7.77
N ASN A 284 27.59 16.10 -8.54
CA ASN A 284 28.31 17.30 -8.97
C ASN A 284 29.76 17.05 -9.48
N LEU A 285 29.91 16.12 -10.44
CA LEU A 285 31.18 15.79 -11.09
C LEU A 285 31.34 16.57 -12.41
N HIS A 286 32.46 16.38 -13.12
CA HIS A 286 32.64 16.98 -14.44
C HIS A 286 31.46 16.58 -15.37
N PRO A 287 30.93 17.46 -16.24
CA PRO A 287 29.82 17.14 -17.15
C PRO A 287 30.09 15.96 -18.12
N ASP A 288 31.36 15.71 -18.42
CA ASP A 288 31.85 14.57 -19.21
C ASP A 288 32.19 13.33 -18.37
N PHE A 289 31.95 13.34 -17.06
CA PHE A 289 32.14 12.15 -16.23
C PHE A 289 31.33 10.99 -16.78
N CYS A 290 32.02 9.87 -17.00
CA CYS A 290 31.40 8.65 -17.47
C CYS A 290 31.94 7.44 -16.73
N LEU A 291 31.16 6.37 -16.72
CA LEU A 291 31.52 5.02 -16.26
C LEU A 291 31.56 4.07 -17.45
N THR A 292 32.52 3.15 -17.47
CA THR A 292 32.54 2.10 -18.49
C THR A 292 31.49 1.04 -18.16
N ILE A 293 31.08 0.26 -19.18
CA ILE A 293 30.19 -0.89 -18.97
C ILE A 293 30.77 -1.85 -17.93
N ASP A 294 32.08 -2.12 -17.95
CA ASP A 294 32.73 -2.97 -16.95
C ASP A 294 32.58 -2.44 -15.51
N GLU A 295 32.73 -1.13 -15.31
CA GLU A 295 32.57 -0.50 -13.99
C GLU A 295 31.11 -0.61 -13.50
N ILE A 296 30.14 -0.30 -14.37
CA ILE A 296 28.71 -0.38 -14.02
C ILE A 296 28.30 -1.82 -13.72
N VAL A 297 28.66 -2.77 -14.59
CA VAL A 297 28.35 -4.20 -14.38
C VAL A 297 29.02 -4.73 -13.10
N PHE A 298 30.22 -4.25 -12.77
CA PHE A 298 30.86 -4.60 -11.51
C PHE A 298 30.07 -4.08 -10.30
N PHE A 299 29.62 -2.82 -10.31
CA PHE A 299 28.80 -2.25 -9.23
C PHE A 299 27.49 -3.02 -9.04
N LEU A 300 26.78 -3.29 -10.13
CA LEU A 300 25.53 -4.07 -10.11
C LEU A 300 25.73 -5.47 -9.50
N LYS A 301 26.80 -6.16 -9.90
CA LYS A 301 27.12 -7.50 -9.38
C LYS A 301 27.62 -7.49 -7.94
N SER A 302 28.11 -6.34 -7.47
CA SER A 302 28.58 -6.16 -6.10
C SER A 302 27.50 -5.64 -5.17
N GLY A 303 26.25 -5.50 -5.63
CA GLY A 303 25.13 -5.01 -4.83
C GLY A 303 25.28 -3.55 -4.39
N VAL A 304 26.01 -2.74 -5.18
CA VAL A 304 26.12 -1.30 -4.93
C VAL A 304 24.84 -0.62 -5.37
N ALA A 305 24.26 0.18 -4.48
CA ALA A 305 23.16 1.08 -4.79
C ALA A 305 23.69 2.53 -4.84
N PHE A 306 23.08 3.40 -5.65
CA PHE A 306 23.46 4.80 -5.71
C PHE A 306 22.41 5.73 -5.09
N LEU A 307 22.86 6.66 -4.24
CA LEU A 307 22.08 7.80 -3.77
C LEU A 307 21.90 8.82 -4.90
N ASN A 308 23.02 9.24 -5.51
CA ASN A 308 23.05 9.95 -6.79
C ASN A 308 24.02 9.24 -7.75
N LEU A 309 23.65 9.19 -9.03
CA LEU A 309 24.50 8.64 -10.11
C LEU A 309 24.64 9.65 -11.25
N ASN A 310 25.37 10.74 -11.01
CA ASN A 310 25.65 11.75 -12.03
C ASN A 310 26.77 11.29 -12.97
N SER A 311 26.45 10.36 -13.88
CA SER A 311 27.39 9.78 -14.84
C SER A 311 26.74 9.49 -16.19
N LYS A 312 27.58 9.47 -17.24
CA LYS A 312 27.26 8.91 -18.56
C LYS A 312 27.84 7.49 -18.69
N VAL A 313 27.43 6.75 -19.73
CA VAL A 313 28.21 5.58 -20.18
C VAL A 313 29.34 6.07 -21.08
N CYS A 314 30.57 5.64 -20.81
CA CYS A 314 31.71 5.99 -21.65
C CYS A 314 31.54 5.42 -23.07
N ALA A 315 32.24 5.99 -24.06
CA ALA A 315 32.26 5.44 -25.40
C ALA A 315 32.75 3.97 -25.37
N THR A 316 31.90 3.05 -25.85
CA THR A 316 32.14 1.60 -25.79
C THR A 316 32.36 1.00 -27.17
N LYS A 317 33.10 -0.11 -27.21
CA LYS A 317 33.18 -0.99 -28.37
C LYS A 317 31.91 -1.82 -28.50
N ASP A 318 31.70 -2.46 -29.64
CA ASP A 318 30.49 -3.26 -29.91
C ASP A 318 30.49 -4.64 -29.23
N LYS A 319 31.46 -4.93 -28.35
CA LYS A 319 31.55 -6.20 -27.62
C LYS A 319 31.86 -6.02 -26.13
N PHE A 320 31.17 -6.79 -25.30
CA PHE A 320 31.40 -6.95 -23.87
C PHE A 320 31.76 -8.41 -23.56
N LYS A 321 33.01 -8.66 -23.14
CA LYS A 321 33.54 -10.01 -22.85
C LYS A 321 33.25 -11.02 -23.98
N GLY A 322 33.38 -10.57 -25.23
CA GLY A 322 33.13 -11.38 -26.43
C GLY A 322 31.68 -11.42 -26.92
N ASN A 323 30.72 -10.95 -26.11
CA ASN A 323 29.30 -10.88 -26.47
C ASN A 323 28.94 -9.55 -27.11
N ASP A 324 27.91 -9.53 -27.95
CA ASP A 324 27.54 -8.35 -28.74
C ASP A 324 26.77 -7.31 -27.90
N ILE A 325 27.17 -6.05 -28.08
CA ILE A 325 26.46 -4.87 -27.59
C ILE A 325 25.71 -4.28 -28.77
N CYS A 326 24.39 -4.15 -28.63
CA CYS A 326 23.51 -3.62 -29.66
C CYS A 326 22.98 -2.25 -29.27
N ARG A 327 22.92 -1.32 -30.23
CA ARG A 327 22.21 -0.06 -30.06
C ARG A 327 20.76 -0.24 -30.50
N PHE A 328 19.83 0.20 -29.68
CA PHE A 328 18.42 0.11 -30.01
C PHE A 328 18.02 1.25 -30.95
N GLU A 329 17.43 0.89 -32.10
CA GLU A 329 16.78 1.84 -33.01
C GLU A 329 15.28 1.50 -33.14
N SER A 330 14.98 0.24 -33.40
CA SER A 330 13.63 -0.34 -33.44
C SER A 330 13.71 -1.85 -33.25
N MET A 331 12.59 -2.50 -32.96
CA MET A 331 12.51 -3.96 -32.83
C MET A 331 12.87 -4.70 -34.12
N GLU A 332 12.47 -4.17 -35.27
CA GLU A 332 12.81 -4.73 -36.59
C GLU A 332 14.32 -4.73 -36.83
N LYS A 333 15.01 -3.62 -36.53
CA LYS A 333 16.44 -3.45 -36.77
C LYS A 333 17.34 -4.08 -35.71
N LEU A 334 16.80 -4.37 -34.53
CA LEU A 334 17.55 -5.01 -33.46
C LEU A 334 18.13 -6.34 -33.96
N ALA A 335 19.42 -6.56 -33.73
CA ALA A 335 20.06 -7.80 -34.12
C ALA A 335 19.56 -8.99 -33.27
N GLU A 336 19.64 -10.19 -33.84
CA GLU A 336 19.40 -11.41 -33.06
C GLU A 336 20.51 -11.60 -32.02
N ASN A 337 20.18 -12.20 -30.88
CA ASN A 337 21.13 -12.60 -29.83
C ASN A 337 21.93 -11.46 -29.15
N CYS A 338 21.42 -10.22 -29.16
CA CYS A 338 22.02 -9.12 -28.42
C CYS A 338 22.14 -9.44 -26.92
N TYR A 339 23.36 -9.48 -26.40
CA TYR A 339 23.59 -9.75 -24.98
C TYR A 339 23.32 -8.50 -24.13
N MET A 340 23.65 -7.34 -24.69
CA MET A 340 23.45 -6.05 -24.07
C MET A 340 22.81 -5.08 -25.05
N ILE A 341 21.83 -4.31 -24.57
CA ILE A 341 21.16 -3.29 -25.37
C ILE A 341 21.47 -1.92 -24.78
N LEU A 342 21.86 -0.97 -25.64
CA LEU A 342 22.03 0.44 -25.33
C LEU A 342 20.88 1.23 -25.99
N GLY A 343 20.07 1.91 -25.18
CA GLY A 343 18.93 2.70 -25.63
C GLY A 343 17.59 2.18 -25.09
N ASP A 344 16.56 3.03 -25.20
CA ASP A 344 15.22 2.75 -24.69
C ASP A 344 14.47 1.79 -25.62
N VAL A 345 14.21 0.57 -25.14
CA VAL A 345 13.50 -0.46 -25.88
C VAL A 345 12.02 -0.12 -25.91
N THR A 346 11.48 0.11 -27.10
CA THR A 346 10.05 0.30 -27.32
C THR A 346 9.48 -0.85 -28.14
N VAL A 347 8.40 -1.46 -27.64
CA VAL A 347 7.62 -2.49 -28.34
C VAL A 347 6.21 -1.95 -28.56
N ASP A 348 5.90 -1.65 -29.81
CA ASP A 348 4.63 -1.10 -30.26
C ASP A 348 3.75 -2.16 -30.96
N SER A 349 2.52 -1.78 -31.29
CA SER A 349 1.66 -2.60 -32.15
C SER A 349 2.34 -2.88 -33.49
N GLY A 350 2.50 -4.16 -33.85
CA GLY A 350 3.19 -4.60 -35.06
C GLY A 350 4.60 -5.15 -34.81
N ASP A 351 5.17 -4.87 -33.63
CA ASP A 351 6.51 -5.36 -33.26
C ASP A 351 6.49 -6.79 -32.69
N GLU A 352 5.32 -7.39 -32.45
CA GLU A 352 5.18 -8.68 -31.76
C GLU A 352 5.98 -9.80 -32.41
N GLN A 353 6.14 -9.77 -33.74
CA GLN A 353 6.93 -10.73 -34.51
C GLN A 353 8.44 -10.65 -34.23
N TYR A 354 8.94 -9.52 -33.71
CA TYR A 354 10.36 -9.28 -33.47
C TYR A 354 10.77 -9.46 -32.00
N VAL A 355 9.81 -9.59 -31.08
CA VAL A 355 10.08 -9.57 -29.63
C VAL A 355 10.94 -10.76 -29.17
N SER A 356 10.99 -11.85 -29.93
CA SER A 356 11.90 -12.97 -29.68
C SER A 356 13.38 -12.57 -29.60
N LYS A 357 13.78 -11.47 -30.27
CA LYS A 357 15.14 -10.94 -30.24
C LYS A 357 15.64 -10.54 -28.85
N LEU A 358 14.71 -10.22 -27.94
CA LEU A 358 15.01 -9.80 -26.57
C LEU A 358 15.38 -10.97 -25.65
N ARG A 359 15.17 -12.23 -26.10
CA ARG A 359 15.41 -13.43 -25.28
C ARG A 359 16.86 -13.62 -24.85
N ALA A 360 17.81 -13.04 -25.58
CA ALA A 360 19.23 -13.14 -25.27
C ALA A 360 19.76 -11.97 -24.41
N THR A 361 18.95 -10.93 -24.20
CA THR A 361 19.37 -9.71 -23.51
C THR A 361 19.52 -9.98 -22.02
N HIS A 362 20.70 -9.69 -21.47
CA HIS A 362 21.00 -9.77 -20.04
C HIS A 362 21.08 -8.40 -19.38
N TYR A 363 21.53 -7.39 -20.12
CA TYR A 363 21.69 -6.02 -19.63
C TYR A 363 21.00 -5.05 -20.58
N LEU A 364 20.20 -4.15 -20.02
CA LEU A 364 19.61 -3.03 -20.75
C LEU A 364 20.12 -1.73 -20.13
N PHE A 365 20.75 -0.88 -20.93
CA PHE A 365 21.12 0.48 -20.56
C PHE A 365 20.11 1.44 -21.19
N GLY A 366 19.02 1.70 -20.49
CA GLY A 366 17.85 2.45 -20.94
C GLY A 366 16.59 1.97 -20.23
N SER A 367 15.44 2.28 -20.82
CA SER A 367 14.10 1.91 -20.33
C SER A 367 13.38 0.92 -21.26
N ILE A 368 12.27 0.35 -20.79
CA ILE A 368 11.38 -0.53 -21.54
C ILE A 368 10.01 0.14 -21.63
N THR A 369 9.50 0.34 -22.83
CA THR A 369 8.12 0.74 -23.09
C THR A 369 7.41 -0.30 -23.94
N ILE A 370 6.29 -0.84 -23.47
CA ILE A 370 5.47 -1.80 -24.21
C ILE A 370 4.06 -1.25 -24.31
N ARG A 371 3.58 -0.96 -25.52
CA ARG A 371 2.26 -0.35 -25.67
C ARG A 371 1.45 -0.85 -26.85
N ASN A 372 0.14 -0.90 -26.67
CA ASN A 372 -0.84 -1.26 -27.70
C ASN A 372 -0.59 -2.63 -28.37
N THR A 373 0.12 -3.55 -27.71
CA THR A 373 0.45 -4.86 -28.26
C THR A 373 -0.66 -5.89 -28.02
N THR A 374 -0.55 -7.00 -28.75
CA THR A 374 -1.36 -8.21 -28.62
C THR A 374 -0.65 -9.34 -27.87
N LEU A 375 0.52 -9.05 -27.26
CA LEU A 375 1.29 -10.00 -26.44
C LEU A 375 0.44 -10.54 -25.28
N LYS A 376 0.62 -11.83 -24.98
CA LYS A 376 -0.04 -12.51 -23.85
C LYS A 376 0.84 -12.55 -22.60
N SER A 377 2.15 -12.57 -22.78
CA SER A 377 3.16 -12.62 -21.73
C SER A 377 4.40 -11.80 -22.10
N LEU A 378 5.22 -11.47 -21.11
CA LEU A 378 6.54 -10.85 -21.28
C LEU A 378 7.69 -11.87 -21.15
N GLU A 379 7.44 -13.14 -21.44
CA GLU A 379 8.43 -14.23 -21.35
C GLU A 379 9.70 -14.01 -22.16
N HIS A 380 9.66 -13.10 -23.14
CA HIS A 380 10.80 -12.78 -23.99
C HIS A 380 11.90 -12.01 -23.25
N PHE A 381 11.63 -11.51 -22.05
CA PHE A 381 12.62 -10.88 -21.17
C PHE A 381 13.21 -11.84 -20.12
N VAL A 382 13.02 -13.15 -20.27
CA VAL A 382 13.42 -14.16 -19.26
C VAL A 382 14.90 -14.10 -18.82
N ARG A 383 15.80 -13.63 -19.69
CA ARG A 383 17.24 -13.51 -19.36
C ARG A 383 17.67 -12.12 -18.92
N LEU A 384 16.78 -11.13 -18.97
CA LEU A 384 17.12 -9.77 -18.58
C LEU A 384 17.39 -9.74 -17.08
N LEU A 385 18.64 -9.47 -16.70
CA LEU A 385 19.09 -9.46 -15.31
C LEU A 385 19.13 -8.05 -14.72
N TYR A 386 19.51 -7.07 -15.54
CA TYR A 386 19.77 -5.71 -15.09
C TYR A 386 19.20 -4.68 -16.06
N ILE A 387 18.55 -3.66 -15.52
CA ILE A 387 18.19 -2.44 -16.24
C ILE A 387 18.90 -1.26 -15.58
N VAL A 388 19.62 -0.48 -16.37
CA VAL A 388 20.36 0.70 -15.94
C VAL A 388 19.79 1.91 -16.66
N ASP A 389 19.03 2.73 -15.96
CA ASP A 389 18.51 3.98 -16.49
C ASP A 389 19.32 5.16 -15.94
N LEU A 390 20.03 5.83 -16.85
CA LEU A 390 20.80 7.05 -16.57
C LEU A 390 20.05 8.32 -17.02
N GLY A 391 18.76 8.19 -17.36
CA GLY A 391 17.86 9.28 -17.72
C GLY A 391 17.41 10.12 -16.53
N ASP A 392 16.57 11.12 -16.78
CA ASP A 392 16.19 12.15 -15.80
C ASP A 392 14.96 11.76 -14.94
N GLY A 393 14.88 10.49 -14.51
CA GLY A 393 13.86 10.00 -13.55
C GLY A 393 12.51 9.59 -14.16
N GLY A 394 12.48 9.19 -15.43
CA GLY A 394 11.29 8.58 -16.05
C GLY A 394 11.01 7.15 -15.54
N PRO A 395 9.84 6.56 -15.84
CA PRO A 395 9.58 5.17 -15.50
C PRO A 395 10.47 4.23 -16.34
N VAL A 396 11.27 3.40 -15.66
CA VAL A 396 12.18 2.42 -16.32
C VAL A 396 11.42 1.35 -17.09
N ILE A 397 10.25 0.94 -16.60
CA ILE A 397 9.36 0.00 -17.29
C ILE A 397 7.97 0.63 -17.38
N LYS A 398 7.47 0.76 -18.61
CA LYS A 398 6.16 1.33 -18.91
C LYS A 398 5.35 0.37 -19.77
N ILE A 399 4.17 -0.03 -19.30
CA ILE A 399 3.31 -1.00 -19.98
C ILE A 399 1.90 -0.41 -20.13
N ASN A 400 1.51 -0.08 -21.36
CA ASN A 400 0.29 0.68 -21.61
C ASN A 400 -0.63 0.00 -22.63
N SER A 401 -1.93 -0.10 -22.34
CA SER A 401 -2.96 -0.47 -23.33
C SER A 401 -2.78 -1.83 -24.03
N ASN A 402 -2.15 -2.82 -23.38
CA ASN A 402 -1.91 -4.17 -23.91
C ASN A 402 -3.06 -5.13 -23.53
N LYS A 403 -4.16 -5.12 -24.29
CA LYS A 403 -5.44 -5.78 -23.91
C LYS A 403 -5.36 -7.29 -23.66
N LYS A 404 -4.42 -7.99 -24.31
CA LYS A 404 -4.26 -9.45 -24.21
C LYS A 404 -3.19 -9.89 -23.20
N LEU A 405 -2.47 -8.95 -22.61
CA LEU A 405 -1.41 -9.24 -21.66
C LEU A 405 -2.04 -9.80 -20.38
N ARG A 406 -1.52 -10.93 -19.89
CA ARG A 406 -1.98 -11.62 -18.68
C ARG A 406 -0.84 -11.93 -17.72
N ASN A 407 0.39 -12.01 -18.22
CA ASN A 407 1.56 -12.36 -17.41
C ASN A 407 2.71 -11.37 -17.65
N VAL A 408 3.06 -10.61 -16.61
CA VAL A 408 4.10 -9.57 -16.62
C VAL A 408 5.30 -10.01 -15.77
N ASN A 409 5.74 -11.26 -15.94
CA ASN A 409 6.88 -11.79 -15.19
C ASN A 409 8.21 -11.52 -15.91
N PHE A 410 9.08 -10.73 -15.28
CA PHE A 410 10.49 -10.57 -15.63
C PHE A 410 11.34 -11.56 -14.82
N ALA A 411 11.24 -12.85 -15.15
CA ALA A 411 11.74 -13.95 -14.30
C ALA A 411 13.24 -13.88 -13.96
N GLY A 412 14.04 -13.22 -14.79
CA GLY A 412 15.48 -13.05 -14.58
C GLY A 412 15.88 -11.75 -13.91
N LEU A 413 14.99 -10.76 -13.79
CA LEU A 413 15.36 -9.40 -13.42
C LEU A 413 15.75 -9.33 -11.94
N GLN A 414 16.98 -8.92 -11.68
CA GLN A 414 17.56 -8.86 -10.33
C GLN A 414 17.58 -7.44 -9.78
N VAL A 415 18.05 -6.48 -10.58
CA VAL A 415 18.29 -5.10 -10.14
C VAL A 415 17.87 -4.10 -11.22
N ILE A 416 17.29 -3.00 -10.78
CA ILE A 416 17.03 -1.80 -11.56
C ILE A 416 17.82 -0.66 -10.92
N GLU A 417 18.80 -0.11 -11.64
CA GLU A 417 19.59 1.03 -11.17
C GLU A 417 19.09 2.31 -11.82
N LEU A 418 18.88 3.35 -11.01
CA LEU A 418 18.23 4.60 -11.39
C LEU A 418 19.13 5.79 -11.10
N LYS A 419 19.32 6.66 -12.10
CA LYS A 419 19.74 8.03 -11.83
C LYS A 419 18.54 8.79 -11.25
N ILE A 420 18.61 9.11 -9.96
CA ILE A 420 17.70 10.05 -9.32
C ILE A 420 18.30 11.45 -9.52
N SER A 421 17.73 12.25 -10.41
CA SER A 421 17.97 13.69 -10.40
C SER A 421 16.99 14.33 -9.43
N GLU A 422 17.46 14.98 -8.37
CA GLU A 422 16.60 15.82 -7.53
C GLU A 422 15.84 16.82 -8.40
N ILE A 423 14.51 16.78 -8.30
CA ILE A 423 13.65 17.88 -8.73
C ILE A 423 13.96 19.03 -7.78
N LYS A 424 14.64 20.06 -8.29
CA LYS A 424 14.86 21.31 -7.56
C LYS A 424 13.56 22.01 -7.19
#